data_AF-A0A1H0WD69-F1
#
_entry.id   AF-A0A1H0WD69-F1
#
_cell.length_a   1.000
_cell.length_b   1.000
_cell.length_c   1.000
_cell.angle_alpha   90.00
_cell.angle_beta   90.00
_cell.angle_gamma   90.00
#
_symmetry.space_group_name_H-M   'P 1'
#
loop_
_entity.id
_entity.type
_entity.pdbx_description
1 polymer ?
#
loop_
_entity_poly.entity_id
_entity_poly.type
_entity_poly.pdbx_seq_one_letter_code
_entity_poly.pdbx_strand_id
1 'polypeptide(L)'
;MADLAVFATTRRVLLVVVFAVQLVLTLPPLVGHPHGPAAWIAYGLLTGVLGVVAGYVGAARAKVPPWLGAVVLTASVLATTGLPPAASFEPADWAFGLVGWYLLLVLVERPVVLVSALGAHVCFSVAWFAHAGNGDVGTAGVVILSGTSFQLGVLVITRVLLRDARLAAGAAAEHDAARTREALALQREQDLRAGFEGQLGALLPLLADLADEEVDVTDRATRLRCSVAAVQLRRLFAENDDVPDPLLHELTACVDVAERRGVVVSLAVSGTAIPVPTEVRRELVAPMARALAVASGRAKVSVLRTATEVRVAVVADAPQEVPEQEVPEAGGEPVQVTVETSVHSGLVRSEARWRTT
;
A
#
# COMPACT_ATOMS: atom_id res chain seq x y z
N MET A 1 5.10 -12.64 9.02
CA MET A 1 5.92 -13.86 8.82
C MET A 1 7.22 -13.82 9.61
N ALA A 2 7.97 -12.71 9.62
CA ALA A 2 9.21 -12.56 10.38
C ALA A 2 9.06 -12.89 11.89
N ASP A 3 8.03 -12.36 12.55
CA ASP A 3 7.78 -12.63 13.98
C ASP A 3 7.65 -14.13 14.30
N LEU A 4 6.95 -14.88 13.45
CA LEU A 4 6.68 -16.30 13.67
C LEU A 4 7.95 -17.14 13.52
N ALA A 5 8.83 -16.77 12.58
CA ALA A 5 10.13 -17.40 12.38
C ALA A 5 11.09 -17.13 13.55
N VAL A 6 11.11 -15.88 14.05
CA VAL A 6 11.92 -15.51 15.22
C VAL A 6 11.43 -16.27 16.45
N PHE A 7 10.13 -16.24 16.77
CA PHE A 7 9.58 -16.97 17.92
C PHE A 7 9.79 -18.48 17.83
N ALA A 8 9.62 -19.08 16.65
CA ALA A 8 9.88 -20.50 16.45
C ALA A 8 11.37 -20.85 16.71
N THR A 9 12.29 -20.00 16.24
CA THR A 9 13.73 -20.19 16.44
C THR A 9 14.11 -20.01 17.91
N THR A 10 13.65 -18.92 18.54
CA THR A 10 13.86 -18.68 19.98
C THR A 10 13.32 -19.84 20.81
N ARG A 11 12.14 -20.37 20.49
CA ARG A 11 11.54 -21.49 21.21
C ARG A 11 12.34 -22.79 21.06
N ARG A 12 12.91 -23.07 19.88
CA ARG A 12 13.82 -24.21 19.67
C ARG A 12 15.08 -24.08 20.54
N VAL A 13 15.70 -22.90 20.56
CA VAL A 13 16.87 -22.63 21.40
C VAL A 13 16.52 -22.79 22.89
N LEU A 14 15.43 -22.18 23.34
CA LEU A 14 14.95 -22.31 24.72
C LEU A 14 14.64 -23.76 25.09
N LEU A 15 14.11 -24.56 24.16
CA LEU A 15 13.84 -25.97 24.40
C LEU A 15 15.12 -26.76 24.67
N VAL A 16 16.18 -26.53 23.90
CA VAL A 16 17.50 -27.14 24.12
C VAL A 16 18.10 -26.67 25.45
N VAL A 17 18.01 -25.37 25.75
CA VAL A 17 18.49 -24.80 27.02
C VAL A 17 17.74 -25.42 28.20
N VAL A 18 16.42 -25.44 28.19
CA VAL A 18 15.59 -26.02 29.26
C VAL A 18 15.92 -27.49 29.46
N PHE A 19 16.01 -28.27 28.38
CA PHE A 19 16.37 -29.68 28.44
C PHE A 19 17.75 -29.88 29.08
N ALA A 20 18.76 -29.11 28.64
CA ALA A 20 20.10 -29.19 29.19
C ALA A 20 20.16 -28.76 30.66
N VAL A 21 19.55 -27.63 31.02
CA VAL A 21 19.50 -27.15 32.41
C VAL A 21 18.79 -28.17 33.29
N GLN A 22 17.67 -28.74 32.84
CA GLN A 22 16.92 -29.71 33.63
C GLN A 22 17.68 -31.01 33.89
N LEU A 23 18.40 -31.52 32.88
CA LEU A 23 19.13 -32.78 33.02
C LEU A 23 20.51 -32.60 33.68
N VAL A 24 21.23 -31.54 33.33
CA VAL A 24 22.62 -31.35 33.75
C VAL A 24 22.71 -30.59 35.07
N LEU A 25 21.88 -29.56 35.26
CA LEU A 25 22.00 -28.68 36.43
C LEU A 25 21.01 -29.00 37.54
N THR A 26 19.78 -29.45 37.21
CA THR A 26 18.75 -29.64 38.25
C THR A 26 18.51 -31.07 38.66
N LEU A 27 18.74 -32.04 37.76
CA LEU A 27 18.62 -33.46 38.13
C LEU A 27 19.64 -33.88 39.20
N PRO A 28 20.93 -33.48 39.16
CA PRO A 28 21.87 -33.85 40.21
C PRO A 28 21.46 -33.40 41.62
N PRO A 29 21.08 -32.13 41.89
CA PRO A 29 20.63 -31.74 43.23
C PRO A 29 19.30 -32.38 43.65
N LEU A 30 18.42 -32.70 42.70
CA LEU A 30 17.17 -33.44 42.96
C LEU A 30 17.44 -34.89 43.40
N VAL A 31 18.47 -35.55 42.87
CA VAL A 31 18.83 -36.92 43.27
C VAL A 31 19.76 -36.92 44.49
N GLY A 32 20.61 -35.91 44.62
CA GLY A 32 21.65 -35.82 45.65
C GLY A 32 21.16 -35.37 47.03
N HIS A 33 19.94 -34.82 47.14
CA HIS A 33 19.35 -34.39 48.40
C HIS A 33 18.06 -35.15 48.71
N PRO A 34 17.70 -35.33 50.00
CA PRO A 34 16.45 -35.98 50.36
C PRO A 34 15.26 -35.07 50.01
N HIS A 35 14.38 -35.56 49.13
CA HIS A 35 13.17 -34.86 48.70
C HIS A 35 11.93 -35.71 48.93
N GLY A 36 10.83 -35.04 49.28
CA GLY A 36 9.51 -35.67 49.35
C GLY A 36 8.92 -35.97 47.96
N PRO A 37 7.77 -36.67 47.90
CA PRO A 37 7.09 -36.99 46.65
C PRO A 37 6.69 -35.75 45.84
N ALA A 38 6.43 -34.61 46.50
CA ALA A 38 6.06 -33.35 45.86
C ALA A 38 7.13 -32.85 44.87
N ALA A 39 8.42 -32.99 45.18
CA ALA A 39 9.50 -32.56 44.29
C ALA A 39 9.55 -33.42 43.02
N TRP A 40 9.36 -34.73 43.15
CA TRP A 40 9.30 -35.65 42.01
C TRP A 40 8.07 -35.41 41.14
N ILE A 41 6.92 -35.11 41.74
CA ILE A 41 5.71 -34.70 41.02
C ILE A 41 5.97 -33.39 40.26
N ALA A 42 6.58 -32.39 40.90
CA ALA A 42 6.95 -31.13 40.25
C ALA A 42 7.89 -31.35 39.06
N TYR A 43 8.93 -32.17 39.22
CA TYR A 43 9.85 -32.53 38.13
C TYR A 43 9.13 -33.27 36.99
N GLY A 44 8.22 -34.18 37.32
CA GLY A 44 7.37 -34.88 36.35
C GLY A 44 6.46 -33.92 35.57
N LEU A 45 5.84 -32.95 36.25
CA LEU A 45 5.01 -31.91 35.62
C LEU A 45 5.84 -31.07 34.64
N LEU A 46 7.01 -30.60 35.05
CA LEU A 46 7.92 -29.85 34.18
C LEU A 46 8.34 -30.67 32.97
N THR A 47 8.74 -31.94 33.18
CA THR A 47 9.08 -32.87 32.09
C THR A 47 7.92 -33.07 31.12
N GLY A 48 6.68 -33.18 31.64
CA GLY A 48 5.47 -33.24 30.83
C GLY A 48 5.27 -31.99 29.99
N VAL A 49 5.43 -30.79 30.59
CA VAL A 49 5.39 -29.51 29.85
C VAL A 49 6.44 -29.49 28.74
N LEU A 50 7.68 -29.92 29.02
CA LEU A 50 8.75 -29.97 28.03
C LEU A 50 8.41 -30.92 26.87
N GLY A 51 7.87 -32.11 27.16
CA GLY A 51 7.41 -33.04 26.15
C GLY A 51 6.29 -32.49 25.27
N VAL A 52 5.31 -31.81 25.89
CA VAL A 52 4.23 -31.14 25.14
C VAL A 52 4.82 -30.05 24.25
N VAL A 53 5.66 -29.15 24.78
CA VAL A 53 6.28 -28.08 23.99
C VAL A 53 7.15 -28.65 22.86
N ALA A 54 7.92 -29.72 23.12
CA ALA A 54 8.69 -30.43 22.10
C ALA A 54 7.80 -30.96 20.98
N GLY A 55 6.65 -31.54 21.31
CA GLY A 55 5.65 -31.98 20.33
C GLY A 55 5.13 -30.82 19.47
N TYR A 56 4.83 -29.66 20.07
CA TYR A 56 4.42 -28.46 19.32
C TYR A 56 5.52 -27.95 18.39
N VAL A 57 6.76 -27.88 18.87
CA VAL A 57 7.93 -27.43 18.10
C VAL A 57 8.22 -28.41 16.95
N GLY A 58 8.17 -29.72 17.20
CA GLY A 58 8.38 -30.76 16.21
C GLY A 58 7.28 -30.81 15.14
N ALA A 59 6.03 -30.55 15.53
CA ALA A 59 4.90 -30.43 14.60
C ALA A 59 4.83 -29.07 13.87
N ALA A 60 5.86 -28.22 14.01
CA ALA A 60 5.91 -26.87 13.45
C ALA A 60 4.69 -25.99 13.80
N ARG A 61 4.05 -26.24 14.95
CA ARG A 61 2.91 -25.45 15.41
C ARG A 61 3.41 -24.15 16.00
N ALA A 62 2.88 -23.05 15.48
CA ALA A 62 3.35 -21.71 15.82
C ALA A 62 3.10 -21.28 17.26
N LYS A 63 2.12 -21.87 17.97
CA LYS A 63 1.66 -21.38 19.27
C LYS A 63 1.54 -22.51 20.28
N VAL A 64 2.18 -22.32 21.42
CA VAL A 64 2.06 -23.19 22.59
C VAL A 64 0.91 -22.70 23.48
N PRO A 65 0.10 -23.59 24.07
CA PRO A 65 -0.98 -23.18 24.94
C PRO A 65 -0.49 -22.44 26.19
N PRO A 66 -1.04 -21.25 26.52
CA PRO A 66 -0.57 -20.43 27.65
C PRO A 66 -0.88 -21.04 29.01
N TRP A 67 -1.89 -21.94 29.10
CA TRP A 67 -2.25 -22.62 30.35
C TRP A 67 -1.13 -23.52 30.87
N LEU A 68 -0.18 -23.92 30.02
CA LEU A 68 1.03 -24.62 30.46
C LEU A 68 1.86 -23.76 31.43
N GLY A 69 1.75 -22.43 31.36
CA GLY A 69 2.35 -21.54 32.36
C GLY A 69 1.76 -21.74 33.76
N ALA A 70 0.46 -22.06 33.87
CA ALA A 70 -0.15 -22.40 35.15
C ALA A 70 0.41 -23.72 35.71
N VAL A 71 0.62 -24.73 34.85
CA VAL A 71 1.25 -26.00 35.25
C VAL A 71 2.67 -25.78 35.76
N VAL A 72 3.44 -24.91 35.11
CA VAL A 72 4.79 -24.53 35.55
C VAL A 72 4.76 -23.84 36.91
N LEU A 73 3.80 -22.93 37.14
CA LEU A 73 3.63 -22.28 38.45
C LEU A 73 3.16 -23.27 39.52
N THR A 74 2.31 -24.24 39.19
CA THR A 74 1.93 -25.32 40.12
C THR A 74 3.16 -26.17 40.48
N ALA A 75 4.00 -26.52 39.52
CA ALA A 75 5.25 -27.22 39.78
C ALA A 75 6.21 -26.41 40.66
N SER A 76 6.28 -25.09 40.46
CA SER A 76 7.02 -24.19 41.34
C SER A 76 6.52 -24.28 42.79
N VAL A 77 5.21 -24.12 43.01
CA VAL A 77 4.62 -24.20 44.35
C VAL A 77 4.91 -25.56 45.01
N LEU A 78 4.74 -26.67 44.28
CA LEU A 78 5.02 -28.01 44.79
C LEU A 78 6.49 -28.21 45.15
N ALA A 79 7.41 -27.73 44.30
CA ALA A 79 8.83 -27.83 44.56
C ALA A 79 9.24 -27.00 45.78
N THR A 80 8.83 -25.73 45.85
CA THR A 80 9.19 -24.81 46.93
C THR A 80 8.59 -25.22 48.28
N THR A 81 7.32 -25.64 48.31
CA THR A 81 6.66 -26.07 49.56
C THR A 81 7.06 -27.48 50.01
N GLY A 82 7.61 -28.29 49.11
CA GLY A 82 8.13 -29.63 49.41
C GLY A 82 9.57 -29.65 49.92
N LEU A 83 10.24 -28.50 50.02
CA LEU A 83 11.60 -28.40 50.52
C LEU A 83 11.68 -28.62 52.03
N PRO A 84 12.77 -29.23 52.54
CA PRO A 84 13.06 -29.24 53.97
C PRO A 84 13.18 -27.81 54.54
N PRO A 85 12.95 -27.63 55.86
CA PRO A 85 13.19 -26.34 56.51
C PRO A 85 14.61 -25.84 56.25
N ALA A 86 14.76 -24.53 56.00
CA ALA A 86 16.04 -23.88 55.68
C ALA A 86 16.72 -24.33 54.38
N ALA A 87 16.06 -25.07 53.49
CA ALA A 87 16.62 -25.51 52.21
C ALA A 87 16.26 -24.60 51.01
N SER A 88 15.49 -23.54 51.23
CA SER A 88 15.12 -22.56 50.19
C SER A 88 16.34 -21.75 49.74
N PHE A 89 16.52 -21.61 48.42
CA PHE A 89 17.69 -21.00 47.79
C PHE A 89 19.05 -21.67 48.07
N GLU A 90 19.05 -22.85 48.68
CA GLU A 90 20.23 -23.70 48.86
C GLU A 90 20.36 -24.69 47.68
N PRO A 91 21.44 -25.48 47.58
CA PRO A 91 21.60 -26.48 46.52
C PRO A 91 20.45 -27.48 46.40
N ALA A 92 19.67 -27.70 47.46
CA ALA A 92 18.46 -28.52 47.43
C ALA A 92 17.29 -27.88 46.67
N ASP A 93 17.25 -26.55 46.54
CA ASP A 93 16.24 -25.81 45.77
C ASP A 93 16.54 -25.83 44.26
N TRP A 94 16.47 -27.04 43.70
CA TRP A 94 16.76 -27.31 42.29
C TRP A 94 15.80 -26.59 41.32
N ALA A 95 14.60 -26.22 41.78
CA ALA A 95 13.52 -25.77 40.91
C ALA A 95 13.53 -24.25 40.67
N PHE A 96 14.00 -23.44 41.63
CA PHE A 96 13.86 -21.99 41.59
C PHE A 96 14.33 -21.36 40.26
N GLY A 97 15.56 -21.68 39.85
CA GLY A 97 16.13 -21.19 38.59
C GLY A 97 15.50 -21.82 37.33
N LEU A 98 15.05 -23.08 37.42
CA LEU A 98 14.47 -23.81 36.30
C LEU A 98 13.09 -23.28 35.90
N VAL A 99 12.27 -22.91 36.87
CA VAL A 99 10.90 -22.42 36.63
C VAL A 99 10.91 -21.21 35.70
N GLY A 100 11.82 -20.25 35.89
CA GLY A 100 11.89 -19.07 35.02
C GLY A 100 12.24 -19.42 33.57
N TRP A 101 13.05 -20.46 33.34
CA TRP A 101 13.32 -20.97 31.98
C TRP A 101 12.08 -21.59 31.33
N TYR A 102 11.29 -22.33 32.10
CA TYR A 102 10.03 -22.88 31.63
C TYR A 102 8.99 -21.80 31.31
N LEU A 103 8.92 -20.76 32.13
CA LEU A 103 8.06 -19.60 31.86
C LEU A 103 8.49 -18.90 30.57
N LEU A 104 9.79 -18.69 30.34
CA LEU A 104 10.31 -18.20 29.07
C LEU A 104 9.90 -19.12 27.91
N LEU A 105 10.14 -20.42 28.04
CA LEU A 105 9.83 -21.41 27.00
C LEU A 105 8.37 -21.39 26.57
N VAL A 106 7.43 -21.23 27.52
CA VAL A 106 5.99 -21.25 27.25
C VAL A 106 5.46 -19.89 26.83
N LEU A 107 5.91 -18.80 27.49
CA LEU A 107 5.29 -17.48 27.44
C LEU A 107 6.13 -16.40 26.72
N VAL A 108 7.21 -16.75 26.00
CA VAL A 108 8.06 -15.79 25.27
C VAL A 108 7.29 -14.82 24.35
N GLU A 109 6.18 -15.28 23.77
CA GLU A 109 5.29 -14.48 22.92
C GLU A 109 4.40 -13.49 23.70
N ARG A 110 4.25 -13.68 25.01
CA ARG A 110 3.33 -12.95 25.91
C ARG A 110 4.13 -12.31 27.05
N PRO A 111 4.89 -11.27 26.75
CA PRO A 111 5.88 -10.71 27.67
C PRO A 111 5.29 -10.13 28.95
N VAL A 112 4.09 -9.54 28.88
CA VAL A 112 3.41 -9.04 30.08
C VAL A 112 3.05 -10.20 31.00
N VAL A 113 2.45 -11.25 30.44
CA VAL A 113 2.08 -12.47 31.19
C VAL A 113 3.33 -13.17 31.74
N LEU A 114 4.40 -13.24 30.96
CA LEU A 114 5.68 -13.79 31.36
C LEU A 114 6.29 -13.02 32.56
N VAL A 115 6.36 -11.69 32.49
CA VAL A 115 6.89 -10.87 33.58
C VAL A 115 6.01 -10.98 34.82
N SER A 116 4.68 -11.00 34.66
CA SER A 116 3.76 -11.22 35.78
C SER A 116 3.95 -12.60 36.42
N ALA A 117 4.09 -13.66 35.62
CA ALA A 117 4.29 -15.02 36.11
C ALA A 117 5.66 -15.17 36.80
N LEU A 118 6.72 -14.58 36.23
CA LEU A 118 8.05 -14.58 36.82
C LEU A 118 8.07 -13.80 38.15
N GLY A 119 7.41 -12.63 38.17
CA GLY A 119 7.22 -11.85 39.39
C GLY A 119 6.46 -12.64 40.46
N ALA A 120 5.35 -13.31 40.09
CA ALA A 120 4.60 -14.15 41.01
C ALA A 120 5.44 -15.30 41.57
N HIS A 121 6.23 -15.98 40.73
CA HIS A 121 7.18 -17.03 41.13
C HIS A 121 8.20 -16.51 42.16
N VAL A 122 8.85 -15.38 41.86
CA VAL A 122 9.85 -14.78 42.75
C VAL A 122 9.21 -14.32 44.07
N CYS A 123 8.09 -13.60 44.01
CA CYS A 123 7.37 -13.14 45.20
C CYS A 123 6.92 -14.30 46.09
N PHE A 124 6.40 -15.38 45.50
CA PHE A 124 6.01 -16.58 46.24
C PHE A 124 7.23 -17.23 46.91
N SER A 125 8.32 -17.41 46.18
CA SER A 125 9.55 -18.03 46.70
C SER A 125 10.14 -17.22 47.86
N VAL A 126 10.15 -15.89 47.74
CA VAL A 126 10.61 -14.98 48.80
C VAL A 126 9.69 -15.01 50.02
N ALA A 127 8.36 -14.99 49.81
CA ALA A 127 7.40 -15.07 50.91
C ALA A 127 7.52 -16.40 51.66
N TRP A 128 7.73 -17.50 50.94
CA TRP A 128 7.94 -18.82 51.54
C TRP A 128 9.25 -18.90 52.31
N PHE A 129 10.35 -18.37 51.76
CA PHE A 129 11.63 -18.27 52.46
C PHE A 129 11.52 -17.46 53.76
N ALA A 130 10.83 -16.31 53.72
CA ALA A 130 10.59 -15.50 54.91
C ALA A 130 9.73 -16.24 55.95
N HIS A 131 8.74 -17.02 55.51
CA HIS A 131 7.91 -17.85 56.39
C HIS A 131 8.68 -18.99 57.05
N ALA A 132 9.59 -19.66 56.34
CA ALA A 132 10.40 -20.77 56.86
C ALA A 132 11.46 -20.33 57.89
N GLY A 133 11.85 -19.06 57.88
CA GLY A 133 12.43 -18.35 59.03
C GLY A 133 13.89 -18.64 59.40
N ASN A 134 14.68 -19.36 58.59
CA ASN A 134 16.01 -19.84 58.99
C ASN A 134 17.08 -19.90 57.86
N GLY A 135 16.92 -19.15 56.77
CA GLY A 135 17.86 -19.16 55.63
C GLY A 135 18.80 -17.94 55.57
N ASP A 136 19.93 -18.08 54.88
CA ASP A 136 20.86 -16.97 54.63
C ASP A 136 20.31 -15.99 53.57
N VAL A 137 19.99 -14.77 53.99
CA VAL A 137 19.46 -13.70 53.13
C VAL A 137 20.46 -13.30 52.05
N GLY A 138 21.77 -13.36 52.34
CA GLY A 138 22.82 -13.02 51.38
C GLY A 138 22.84 -14.01 50.21
N THR A 139 22.92 -15.30 50.53
CA THR A 139 22.86 -16.39 49.55
C THR A 139 21.54 -16.35 48.76
N ALA A 140 20.40 -16.18 49.43
CA ALA A 140 19.11 -16.03 48.76
C ALA A 140 19.09 -14.86 47.76
N GLY A 141 19.62 -13.70 48.16
CA GLY A 141 19.71 -12.52 47.29
C GLY A 141 20.58 -12.78 46.04
N VAL A 142 21.72 -13.45 46.20
CA VAL A 142 22.61 -13.81 45.08
C VAL A 142 21.91 -14.78 44.13
N VAL A 143 21.23 -15.81 44.64
CA VAL A 143 20.51 -16.80 43.82
C VAL A 143 19.35 -16.16 43.06
N ILE A 144 18.56 -15.32 43.71
CA ILE A 144 17.45 -14.59 43.07
C ILE A 144 17.99 -13.67 41.97
N LEU A 145 19.01 -12.87 42.28
CA LEU A 145 19.57 -11.91 41.33
C LEU A 145 20.20 -12.62 40.13
N SER A 146 21.06 -13.62 40.37
CA SER A 146 21.76 -14.35 39.30
C SER A 146 20.79 -15.12 38.40
N GLY A 147 19.82 -15.84 38.99
CA GLY A 147 18.82 -16.59 38.25
C GLY A 147 17.90 -15.69 37.42
N THR A 148 17.37 -14.64 38.03
CA THR A 148 16.38 -13.75 37.38
C THR A 148 17.02 -12.82 36.36
N SER A 149 18.23 -12.31 36.61
CA SER A 149 18.89 -11.36 35.68
C SER A 149 19.15 -11.99 34.33
N PHE A 150 19.59 -13.25 34.29
CA PHE A 150 19.85 -13.93 33.03
C PHE A 150 18.56 -14.20 32.24
N GLN A 151 17.49 -14.59 32.94
CA GLN A 151 16.17 -14.79 32.33
C GLN A 151 15.61 -13.49 31.74
N LEU A 152 15.72 -12.38 32.48
CA LEU A 152 15.32 -11.06 31.99
C LEU A 152 16.20 -10.60 30.82
N GLY A 153 17.50 -10.88 30.85
CA GLY A 153 18.42 -10.60 29.74
C GLY A 153 18.00 -11.30 28.45
N VAL A 154 17.69 -12.60 28.51
CA VAL A 154 17.18 -13.37 27.37
C VAL A 154 15.86 -12.80 26.84
N LEU A 155 14.95 -12.39 27.73
CA LEU A 155 13.71 -11.73 27.34
C LEU A 155 13.99 -10.42 26.59
N VAL A 156 14.85 -9.56 27.12
CA VAL A 156 15.22 -8.27 26.50
C VAL A 156 15.86 -8.49 25.13
N ILE A 157 16.85 -9.37 25.02
CA ILE A 157 17.52 -9.70 23.75
C ILE A 157 16.51 -10.19 22.72
N THR A 158 15.61 -11.09 23.11
CA THR A 158 14.55 -11.59 22.21
C THR A 158 13.68 -10.44 21.69
N ARG A 159 13.35 -9.46 22.53
CA ARG A 159 12.55 -8.28 22.12
C ARG A 159 13.29 -7.36 21.19
N VAL A 160 14.59 -7.13 21.42
CA VAL A 160 15.44 -6.35 20.53
C VAL A 160 15.52 -7.02 19.16
N LEU A 161 15.79 -8.33 19.12
CA LEU A 161 15.83 -9.10 17.88
C LEU A 161 14.49 -9.05 17.10
N LEU A 162 13.36 -9.13 17.80
CA LEU A 162 12.04 -8.98 17.16
C LEU A 162 11.82 -7.58 16.59
N ARG A 163 12.24 -6.55 17.32
CA ARG A 163 12.16 -5.16 16.84
C ARG A 163 13.01 -4.98 15.59
N ASP A 164 14.24 -5.45 15.61
CA ASP A 164 15.18 -5.30 14.51
C ASP A 164 14.73 -6.10 13.28
N ALA A 165 14.22 -7.33 13.48
CA ALA A 165 13.64 -8.13 12.41
C ALA A 165 12.43 -7.44 11.75
N ARG A 166 11.60 -6.74 12.52
CA ARG A 166 10.46 -5.96 11.98
C ARG A 166 10.93 -4.76 11.19
N LEU A 167 11.92 -4.02 11.70
CA LEU A 167 12.51 -2.88 10.99
C LEU A 167 13.16 -3.32 9.68
N ALA A 168 13.93 -4.42 9.70
CA ALA A 168 14.55 -4.98 8.51
C ALA A 168 13.50 -5.46 7.49
N ALA A 169 12.42 -6.11 7.94
CA ALA A 169 11.33 -6.53 7.07
C ALA A 169 10.59 -5.34 6.43
N GLY A 170 10.42 -4.25 7.17
CA GLY A 170 9.85 -3.00 6.66
C GLY A 170 10.74 -2.36 5.59
N ALA A 171 12.04 -2.21 5.89
CA ALA A 171 13.00 -1.66 4.95
C ALA A 171 13.12 -2.50 3.67
N ALA A 172 13.10 -3.83 3.78
CA ALA A 172 13.11 -4.72 2.62
C ALA A 172 11.85 -4.53 1.74
N ALA A 173 10.67 -4.41 2.36
CA ALA A 173 9.43 -4.18 1.62
C ALA A 173 9.41 -2.82 0.89
N GLU A 174 9.95 -1.76 1.51
CA GLU A 174 10.10 -0.45 0.86
C GLU A 174 11.06 -0.51 -0.33
N HIS A 175 12.17 -1.23 -0.17
CA HIS A 175 13.16 -1.40 -1.24
C HIS A 175 12.61 -2.20 -2.43
N ASP A 176 11.86 -3.27 -2.17
CA ASP A 176 11.20 -4.05 -3.22
C ASP A 176 10.10 -3.24 -3.92
N ALA A 177 9.34 -2.42 -3.20
CA ALA A 177 8.37 -1.51 -3.78
C ALA A 177 9.04 -0.43 -4.66
N ALA A 178 10.18 0.11 -4.24
CA ALA A 178 10.96 1.06 -5.04
C ALA A 178 11.48 0.44 -6.33
N ARG A 179 12.08 -0.76 -6.26
CA ARG A 179 12.53 -1.53 -7.44
C ARG A 179 11.40 -1.83 -8.41
N THR A 180 10.22 -2.18 -7.89
CA THR A 180 9.05 -2.45 -8.73
C THR A 180 8.61 -1.20 -9.48
N ARG A 181 8.59 -0.02 -8.82
CA ARG A 181 8.24 1.25 -9.48
C ARG A 181 9.25 1.63 -10.56
N GLU A 182 10.55 1.45 -10.30
CA GLU A 182 11.60 1.71 -11.27
C GLU A 182 11.47 0.80 -12.50
N ALA A 183 11.26 -0.50 -12.30
CA ALA A 183 11.04 -1.44 -13.39
C ALA A 183 9.80 -1.08 -14.23
N LEU A 184 8.70 -0.68 -13.59
CA LEU A 184 7.49 -0.24 -14.29
C LEU A 184 7.71 1.07 -15.07
N ALA A 185 8.48 2.01 -14.54
CA ALA A 185 8.81 3.25 -15.24
C ALA A 185 9.65 2.98 -16.49
N LEU A 186 10.68 2.14 -16.37
CA LEU A 186 11.52 1.73 -17.50
C LEU A 186 10.74 0.99 -18.58
N GLN A 187 9.85 0.06 -18.17
CA GLN A 187 8.99 -0.64 -19.11
C GLN A 187 8.06 0.34 -19.85
N ARG A 188 7.49 1.32 -19.12
CA ARG A 188 6.62 2.33 -19.73
C ARG A 188 7.37 3.21 -20.72
N GLU A 189 8.61 3.61 -20.40
CA GLU A 189 9.47 4.34 -21.35
C GLU A 189 9.77 3.50 -22.61
N GLN A 190 10.05 2.21 -22.46
CA GLN A 190 10.28 1.30 -23.59
C GLN A 190 9.03 1.13 -24.45
N ASP A 191 7.86 0.96 -23.84
CA ASP A 191 6.59 0.82 -24.54
C ASP A 191 6.25 2.10 -25.33
N LEU A 192 6.48 3.27 -24.73
CA LEU A 192 6.33 4.55 -25.43
C LEU A 192 7.29 4.64 -26.62
N ARG A 193 8.58 4.33 -26.43
CA ARG A 193 9.57 4.36 -27.52
C ARG A 193 9.22 3.39 -28.65
N ALA A 194 8.85 2.15 -28.33
CA ALA A 194 8.45 1.15 -29.31
C ALA A 194 7.19 1.57 -30.07
N GLY A 195 6.22 2.17 -29.37
CA GLY A 195 5.02 2.76 -29.97
C GLY A 195 5.37 3.88 -30.96
N PHE A 196 6.23 4.82 -30.55
CA PHE A 196 6.69 5.91 -31.41
C PHE A 196 7.49 5.41 -32.63
N GLU A 197 8.41 4.47 -32.45
CA GLU A 197 9.19 3.87 -33.55
C GLU A 197 8.27 3.17 -34.57
N GLY A 198 7.29 2.40 -34.09
CA GLY A 198 6.31 1.73 -34.95
C GLY A 198 5.44 2.70 -35.75
N GLN A 199 5.07 3.84 -35.13
CA GLN A 199 4.20 4.85 -35.77
C GLN A 199 4.98 5.81 -36.70
N LEU A 200 6.22 6.17 -36.36
CA LEU A 200 7.07 7.04 -37.19
C LEU A 200 7.80 6.29 -38.30
N GLY A 201 7.98 4.97 -38.18
CA GLY A 201 8.71 4.14 -39.15
C GLY A 201 8.12 4.18 -40.57
N ALA A 202 6.82 4.43 -40.72
CA ALA A 202 6.19 4.60 -42.04
C ALA A 202 6.23 6.06 -42.55
N LEU A 203 6.53 7.01 -41.68
CA LEU A 203 6.43 8.45 -41.94
C LEU A 203 7.78 9.07 -42.33
N LEU A 204 8.88 8.56 -41.75
CA LEU A 204 10.25 8.97 -42.10
C LEU A 204 10.62 8.71 -43.57
N PRO A 205 10.31 7.56 -44.19
CA PRO A 205 10.59 7.32 -45.61
C PRO A 205 9.82 8.28 -46.51
N LEU A 206 8.54 8.55 -46.21
CA LEU A 206 7.74 9.50 -46.99
C LEU A 206 8.32 10.92 -46.93
N LEU A 207 8.86 11.33 -45.79
CA LEU A 207 9.53 12.64 -45.65
C LEU A 207 10.88 12.68 -46.39
N ALA A 208 11.62 11.58 -46.41
CA ALA A 208 12.87 11.46 -47.18
C ALA A 208 12.58 11.53 -48.69
N ASP A 209 11.61 10.75 -49.18
CA ASP A 209 11.18 10.73 -50.59
C ASP A 209 10.71 12.10 -51.09
N LEU A 210 10.08 12.91 -50.20
CA LEU A 210 9.69 14.29 -50.49
C LEU A 210 10.87 15.27 -50.46
N ALA A 211 11.86 15.04 -49.59
CA ALA A 211 13.04 15.89 -49.46
C ALA A 211 14.05 15.67 -50.60
N ASP A 212 14.15 14.45 -51.10
CA ASP A 212 15.02 14.06 -52.22
C ASP A 212 14.37 14.33 -53.60
N GLU A 213 13.17 14.95 -53.62
CA GLU A 213 12.36 15.23 -54.82
C GLU A 213 12.03 13.98 -55.66
N GLU A 214 12.13 12.78 -55.10
CA GLU A 214 11.80 11.52 -55.79
C GLU A 214 10.30 11.36 -56.05
N VAL A 215 9.46 12.14 -55.36
CA VAL A 215 8.00 12.06 -55.43
C VAL A 215 7.39 13.44 -55.74
N ASP A 216 6.61 13.51 -56.81
CA ASP A 216 5.96 14.75 -57.28
C ASP A 216 4.76 15.14 -56.39
N VAL A 217 4.78 16.39 -55.92
CA VAL A 217 3.75 17.01 -55.07
C VAL A 217 2.44 17.26 -55.82
N THR A 218 2.49 17.30 -57.15
CA THR A 218 1.30 17.47 -57.99
C THR A 218 0.53 16.16 -58.18
N ASP A 219 1.14 15.01 -57.89
CA ASP A 219 0.50 13.71 -58.01
C ASP A 219 -0.58 13.49 -56.93
N ARG A 220 -1.69 12.90 -57.37
CA ARG A 220 -2.86 12.64 -56.53
C ARG A 220 -2.58 11.56 -55.49
N ALA A 221 -1.74 10.56 -55.79
CA ALA A 221 -1.42 9.49 -54.85
C ALA A 221 -0.50 10.01 -53.73
N THR A 222 0.51 10.82 -54.07
CA THR A 222 1.38 11.51 -53.10
C THR A 222 0.59 12.36 -52.12
N ARG A 223 -0.32 13.21 -52.62
CA ARG A 223 -1.18 14.04 -51.79
C ARG A 223 -2.05 13.24 -50.82
N LEU A 224 -2.56 12.08 -51.26
CA LEU A 224 -3.36 11.21 -50.42
C LEU A 224 -2.50 10.61 -49.28
N ARG A 225 -1.30 10.13 -49.60
CA ARG A 225 -0.34 9.62 -48.61
C ARG A 225 0.07 10.70 -47.59
N CYS A 226 0.36 11.92 -48.04
CA CYS A 226 0.66 13.06 -47.15
C CYS A 226 -0.54 13.43 -46.26
N SER A 227 -1.77 13.38 -46.79
CA SER A 227 -2.97 13.68 -46.01
C SER A 227 -3.19 12.65 -44.89
N VAL A 228 -2.96 11.36 -45.17
CA VAL A 228 -3.06 10.27 -44.19
C VAL A 228 -1.96 10.40 -43.14
N ALA A 229 -0.72 10.67 -43.55
CA ALA A 229 0.40 10.90 -42.63
C ALA A 229 0.16 12.13 -41.72
N ALA A 230 -0.41 13.22 -42.25
CA ALA A 230 -0.75 14.40 -41.46
C ALA A 230 -1.88 14.13 -40.44
N VAL A 231 -2.88 13.31 -40.79
CA VAL A 231 -3.92 12.88 -39.85
C VAL A 231 -3.34 11.96 -38.78
N GLN A 232 -2.45 11.04 -39.15
CA GLN A 232 -1.76 10.16 -38.21
C GLN A 232 -0.89 10.93 -37.22
N LEU A 233 -0.13 11.93 -37.68
CA LEU A 233 0.66 12.83 -36.81
C LEU A 233 -0.21 13.65 -35.88
N ARG A 234 -1.28 14.27 -36.39
CA ARG A 234 -2.21 15.04 -35.54
C ARG A 234 -2.84 14.15 -34.47
N ARG A 235 -3.22 12.93 -34.83
CA ARG A 235 -3.75 11.93 -33.90
C ARG A 235 -2.70 11.50 -32.88
N LEU A 236 -1.47 11.25 -33.29
CA LEU A 236 -0.35 10.87 -32.41
C LEU A 236 0.03 11.99 -31.43
N PHE A 237 -0.05 13.25 -31.85
CA PHE A 237 0.12 14.39 -30.95
C PHE A 237 -1.08 14.60 -30.04
N ALA A 238 -2.31 14.35 -30.51
CA ALA A 238 -3.52 14.47 -29.69
C ALA A 238 -3.69 13.32 -28.68
N GLU A 239 -3.25 12.11 -29.00
CA GLU A 239 -3.30 10.94 -28.10
C GLU A 239 -2.20 10.97 -27.03
N ASN A 240 -1.11 11.71 -27.25
CA ASN A 240 -0.01 11.86 -26.28
C ASN A 240 -0.06 13.17 -25.45
N ASP A 241 -1.01 14.06 -25.71
CA ASP A 241 -1.21 15.30 -24.94
C ASP A 241 -2.16 14.99 -23.76
N ASP A 242 -1.61 14.35 -22.74
CA ASP A 242 -2.35 13.65 -21.68
C ASP A 242 -2.91 14.63 -20.62
N VAL A 243 -3.96 15.36 -20.95
CA VAL A 243 -5.01 15.81 -20.01
C VAL A 243 -6.38 15.69 -20.71
N PRO A 244 -7.33 14.87 -20.22
CA PRO A 244 -8.66 14.78 -20.79
C PRO A 244 -9.42 16.07 -20.50
N ASP A 245 -9.43 16.99 -21.47
CA ASP A 245 -10.25 18.19 -21.47
C ASP A 245 -11.70 17.85 -21.81
N PRO A 246 -12.63 17.86 -20.83
CA PRO A 246 -14.00 17.40 -21.05
C PRO A 246 -14.77 18.30 -22.03
N LEU A 247 -14.44 19.59 -22.09
CA LEU A 247 -15.06 20.53 -23.04
C LEU A 247 -14.59 20.23 -24.45
N LEU A 248 -13.28 20.00 -24.65
CA LEU A 248 -12.76 19.64 -25.95
C LEU A 248 -13.34 18.30 -26.43
N HIS A 249 -13.51 17.33 -25.53
CA HIS A 249 -14.14 16.05 -25.85
C HIS A 249 -15.58 16.21 -26.38
N GLU A 250 -16.41 17.00 -25.69
CA GLU A 250 -17.80 17.27 -26.11
C GLU A 250 -17.86 18.04 -27.46
N LEU A 251 -16.93 18.98 -27.68
CA LEU A 251 -16.86 19.75 -28.93
C LEU A 251 -16.43 18.87 -30.12
N THR A 252 -15.41 18.02 -29.94
CA THR A 252 -14.93 17.09 -30.97
C THR A 252 -16.03 16.12 -31.38
N ALA A 253 -16.84 15.62 -30.43
CA ALA A 253 -17.96 14.74 -30.74
C ALA A 253 -18.98 15.41 -31.69
N CYS A 254 -19.24 16.71 -31.53
CA CYS A 254 -20.13 17.46 -32.43
C CYS A 254 -19.50 17.69 -33.80
N VAL A 255 -18.19 17.92 -33.86
CA VAL A 255 -17.43 18.01 -35.13
C VAL A 255 -17.50 16.70 -35.90
N ASP A 256 -17.26 15.56 -35.23
CA ASP A 256 -17.32 14.23 -35.83
C ASP A 256 -18.70 13.92 -36.44
N VAL A 257 -19.78 14.41 -35.82
CA VAL A 257 -21.15 14.28 -36.35
C VAL A 257 -21.36 15.14 -37.61
N ALA A 258 -20.74 16.31 -37.70
CA ALA A 258 -20.81 17.16 -38.89
C ALA A 258 -19.96 16.63 -40.05
N GLU A 259 -18.75 16.16 -39.78
CA GLU A 259 -17.87 15.59 -40.80
C GLU A 259 -18.44 14.31 -41.42
N ARG A 260 -19.09 13.45 -40.62
CA ARG A 260 -19.82 12.27 -41.13
C ARG A 260 -20.97 12.61 -42.09
N ARG A 261 -21.49 13.84 -42.02
CA ARG A 261 -22.54 14.35 -42.94
C ARG A 261 -21.94 15.04 -44.17
N GLY A 262 -20.62 15.13 -44.29
CA GLY A 262 -19.93 15.73 -45.43
C GLY A 262 -19.52 17.19 -45.26
N VAL A 263 -19.63 17.78 -44.06
CA VAL A 263 -19.18 19.15 -43.78
C VAL A 263 -17.68 19.15 -43.48
N VAL A 264 -16.90 20.00 -44.15
CA VAL A 264 -15.47 20.18 -43.84
C VAL A 264 -15.34 21.14 -42.66
N VAL A 265 -14.88 20.64 -41.51
CA VAL A 265 -14.77 21.43 -40.29
C VAL A 265 -13.31 21.72 -39.93
N SER A 266 -12.98 22.99 -39.67
CA SER A 266 -11.70 23.38 -39.09
C SER A 266 -11.87 23.74 -37.63
N LEU A 267 -11.31 22.95 -36.72
CA LEU A 267 -11.30 23.20 -35.27
C LEU A 267 -9.94 23.80 -34.86
N ALA A 268 -9.97 24.95 -34.21
CA ALA A 268 -8.79 25.59 -33.62
C ALA A 268 -8.99 25.78 -32.11
N VAL A 269 -8.01 25.36 -31.31
CA VAL A 269 -8.02 25.51 -29.85
C VAL A 269 -6.84 26.37 -29.44
N SER A 270 -7.07 27.37 -28.60
CA SER A 270 -6.04 28.25 -28.08
C SER A 270 -6.23 28.48 -26.59
N GLY A 271 -5.11 28.43 -25.84
CA GLY A 271 -5.07 28.57 -24.38
C GLY A 271 -5.07 27.23 -23.63
N THR A 272 -4.73 27.28 -22.34
CA THR A 272 -4.64 26.10 -21.46
C THR A 272 -6.02 25.60 -21.04
N ALA A 273 -6.14 24.29 -20.79
CA ALA A 273 -7.38 23.71 -20.27
C ALA A 273 -7.72 24.32 -18.89
N ILE A 274 -8.98 24.73 -18.72
CA ILE A 274 -9.52 25.28 -17.47
C ILE A 274 -10.72 24.39 -17.10
N PRO A 275 -10.89 24.01 -15.82
CA PRO A 275 -12.06 23.24 -15.41
C PRO A 275 -13.35 24.06 -15.62
N VAL A 276 -14.18 23.61 -16.56
CA VAL A 276 -15.50 24.21 -16.84
C VAL A 276 -16.59 23.32 -16.24
N PRO A 277 -17.50 23.86 -15.40
CA PRO A 277 -18.64 23.11 -14.86
C PRO A 277 -19.50 22.49 -15.96
N THR A 278 -20.14 21.34 -15.68
CA THR A 278 -20.86 20.55 -16.69
C THR A 278 -22.03 21.31 -17.31
N GLU A 279 -22.70 22.12 -16.50
CA GLU A 279 -23.84 22.94 -16.87
C GLU A 279 -23.40 24.02 -17.88
N VAL A 280 -22.27 24.68 -17.59
CA VAL A 280 -21.64 25.67 -18.47
C VAL A 280 -21.13 25.05 -19.76
N ARG A 281 -20.55 23.83 -19.71
CA ARG A 281 -20.10 23.14 -20.93
C ARG A 281 -21.25 22.92 -21.91
N ARG A 282 -22.42 22.48 -21.43
CA ARG A 282 -23.62 22.30 -22.28
C ARG A 282 -24.06 23.61 -22.92
N GLU A 283 -24.05 24.71 -22.17
CA GLU A 283 -24.41 26.04 -22.68
C GLU A 283 -23.40 26.57 -23.70
N LEU A 284 -22.10 26.26 -23.55
CA LEU A 284 -21.06 26.60 -24.53
C LEU A 284 -21.12 25.75 -25.80
N VAL A 285 -21.48 24.46 -25.68
CA VAL A 285 -21.52 23.51 -26.80
C VAL A 285 -22.81 23.65 -27.63
N ALA A 286 -23.94 23.98 -27.00
CA ALA A 286 -25.24 24.00 -27.68
C ALA A 286 -25.33 24.95 -28.89
N PRO A 287 -24.81 26.19 -28.85
CA PRO A 287 -24.81 27.07 -30.01
C PRO A 287 -23.97 26.54 -31.17
N MET A 288 -22.84 25.89 -30.86
CA MET A 288 -22.02 25.22 -31.88
C MET A 288 -22.74 24.04 -32.51
N ALA A 289 -23.33 23.17 -31.71
CA ALA A 289 -24.06 22.01 -32.21
C ALA A 289 -25.17 22.43 -33.18
N ARG A 290 -25.89 23.51 -32.86
CA ARG A 290 -26.92 24.10 -33.75
C ARG A 290 -26.34 24.62 -35.06
N ALA A 291 -25.26 25.40 -35.00
CA ALA A 291 -24.63 25.95 -36.21
C ALA A 291 -24.06 24.84 -37.12
N LEU A 292 -23.43 23.81 -36.54
CA LEU A 292 -22.95 22.65 -37.29
C LEU A 292 -24.10 21.77 -37.80
N ALA A 293 -25.25 21.75 -37.13
CA ALA A 293 -26.40 20.96 -37.58
C ALA A 293 -26.94 21.43 -38.94
N VAL A 294 -26.93 22.74 -39.19
CA VAL A 294 -27.44 23.38 -40.42
C VAL A 294 -26.37 23.64 -41.48
N ALA A 295 -25.10 23.36 -41.18
CA ALA A 295 -23.99 23.58 -42.10
C ALA A 295 -24.05 22.61 -43.30
N SER A 296 -23.87 23.13 -44.52
CA SER A 296 -23.96 22.33 -45.76
C SER A 296 -22.63 22.04 -46.43
N GLY A 297 -21.59 22.84 -46.17
CA GLY A 297 -20.31 22.76 -46.86
C GLY A 297 -19.11 22.89 -45.95
N ARG A 298 -18.92 24.07 -45.35
CA ARG A 298 -17.77 24.34 -44.49
C ARG A 298 -18.19 24.94 -43.15
N ALA A 299 -17.42 24.62 -42.13
CA ALA A 299 -17.52 25.27 -40.83
C ALA A 299 -16.15 25.51 -40.22
N LYS A 300 -16.01 26.59 -39.48
CA LYS A 300 -14.84 26.90 -38.66
C LYS A 300 -15.29 27.04 -37.22
N VAL A 301 -14.68 26.24 -36.36
CA VAL A 301 -14.89 26.26 -34.91
C VAL A 301 -13.60 26.74 -34.27
N SER A 302 -13.70 27.70 -33.35
CA SER A 302 -12.57 28.16 -32.55
C SER A 302 -12.92 28.20 -31.08
N VAL A 303 -12.03 27.66 -30.25
CA VAL A 303 -12.08 27.73 -28.79
C VAL A 303 -10.93 28.61 -28.34
N LEU A 304 -11.25 29.71 -27.66
CA LEU A 304 -10.27 30.56 -26.99
C LEU A 304 -10.45 30.44 -25.48
N ARG A 305 -9.34 30.19 -24.79
CA ARG A 305 -9.27 30.15 -23.33
C ARG A 305 -8.26 31.16 -22.85
N THR A 306 -8.69 32.00 -21.93
CA THR A 306 -7.85 32.93 -21.19
C THR A 306 -8.01 32.66 -19.70
N ALA A 307 -7.22 33.30 -18.84
CA ALA A 307 -7.32 33.12 -17.40
C ALA A 307 -8.72 33.45 -16.83
N THR A 308 -9.52 34.26 -17.53
CA THR A 308 -10.82 34.77 -17.04
C THR A 308 -11.99 34.46 -17.98
N GLU A 309 -11.76 33.85 -19.13
CA GLU A 309 -12.79 33.65 -20.15
C GLU A 309 -12.59 32.36 -20.95
N VAL A 310 -13.69 31.66 -21.20
CA VAL A 310 -13.78 30.61 -22.22
C VAL A 310 -14.76 31.05 -23.29
N ARG A 311 -14.30 31.08 -24.53
CA ARG A 311 -15.09 31.47 -25.70
C ARG A 311 -15.10 30.36 -26.73
N VAL A 312 -16.29 29.98 -27.18
CA VAL A 312 -16.52 29.06 -28.30
C VAL A 312 -17.19 29.85 -29.41
N ALA A 313 -16.54 29.94 -30.57
CA ALA A 313 -17.08 30.62 -31.73
C ALA A 313 -17.16 29.67 -32.93
N VAL A 314 -18.24 29.80 -33.69
CA VAL A 314 -18.52 28.97 -34.86
C VAL A 314 -18.95 29.86 -36.00
N VAL A 315 -18.38 29.60 -37.16
CA VAL A 315 -18.78 30.21 -38.43
C VAL A 315 -19.09 29.07 -39.38
N ALA A 316 -20.31 29.03 -39.91
CA ALA A 316 -20.75 27.97 -40.82
C ALA A 316 -21.54 28.54 -42.01
N ASP A 317 -21.42 27.88 -43.16
CA ASP A 317 -22.23 28.17 -44.35
C ASP A 317 -23.66 27.64 -44.12
N ALA A 318 -24.67 28.52 -44.17
CA ALA A 318 -26.07 28.13 -43.93
C ALA A 318 -27.02 28.70 -45.01
N PRO A 319 -28.11 27.98 -45.37
CA PRO A 319 -29.17 28.55 -46.20
C PRO A 319 -29.87 29.72 -45.48
N GLN A 320 -30.33 30.71 -46.25
CA GLN A 320 -30.78 32.06 -45.82
C GLN A 320 -31.95 32.14 -44.80
N GLU A 321 -32.50 31.02 -44.33
CA GLU A 321 -33.55 31.02 -43.31
C GLU A 321 -33.10 30.21 -42.10
N VAL A 322 -32.49 30.90 -41.13
CA VAL A 322 -32.51 30.43 -39.75
C VAL A 322 -33.79 31.01 -39.15
N PRO A 323 -34.71 30.19 -38.58
CA PRO A 323 -35.86 30.75 -37.91
C PRO A 323 -35.39 31.67 -36.78
N GLU A 324 -35.73 32.96 -36.86
CA GLU A 324 -35.70 33.86 -35.71
C GLU A 324 -36.56 33.22 -34.62
N GLN A 325 -35.92 32.66 -33.60
CA GLN A 325 -36.62 32.31 -32.37
C GLN A 325 -36.51 33.49 -31.42
N GLU A 326 -37.68 34.02 -31.07
CA GLU A 326 -37.92 34.93 -29.96
C GLU A 326 -37.08 34.50 -28.74
N VAL A 327 -36.34 35.46 -28.19
CA VAL A 327 -35.75 35.36 -26.85
C VAL A 327 -36.90 35.10 -25.89
N PRO A 328 -36.97 33.95 -25.18
CA PRO A 328 -37.95 33.79 -24.13
C PRO A 328 -37.64 34.84 -23.05
N GLU A 329 -38.61 35.70 -22.75
CA GLU A 329 -38.54 36.60 -21.59
C GLU A 329 -38.20 35.79 -20.34
N ALA A 330 -37.24 36.33 -19.59
CA ALA A 330 -36.58 35.71 -18.47
C ALA A 330 -37.56 35.23 -17.39
N GLY A 331 -37.48 33.93 -17.10
CA GLY A 331 -38.10 33.29 -15.95
C GLY A 331 -37.29 32.09 -15.48
N GLY A 332 -36.10 32.32 -14.92
CA GLY A 332 -35.32 31.30 -14.20
C GLY A 332 -33.79 31.46 -14.33
N GLU A 333 -33.14 31.77 -13.19
CA GLU A 333 -31.69 31.80 -12.89
C GLU A 333 -30.73 32.60 -13.80
N PRO A 334 -29.64 33.17 -13.25
CA PRO A 334 -28.71 34.00 -14.02
C PRO A 334 -27.95 33.15 -15.04
N VAL A 335 -28.21 33.40 -16.32
CA VAL A 335 -27.48 32.80 -17.45
C VAL A 335 -25.98 33.13 -17.33
N GLN A 336 -25.14 32.13 -17.08
CA GLN A 336 -23.69 32.31 -16.91
C GLN A 336 -22.94 32.43 -18.25
N VAL A 337 -23.58 32.06 -19.37
CA VAL A 337 -22.99 32.07 -20.72
C VAL A 337 -23.72 33.06 -21.63
N THR A 338 -23.01 34.08 -22.11
CA THR A 338 -23.56 35.02 -23.11
C THR A 338 -23.42 34.43 -24.51
N VAL A 339 -24.52 34.36 -25.27
CA VAL A 339 -24.53 33.86 -26.65
C VAL A 339 -24.90 34.97 -27.62
N GLU A 340 -24.03 35.27 -28.57
CA GLU A 340 -24.26 36.19 -29.67
C GLU A 340 -24.35 35.42 -30.98
N THR A 341 -25.47 35.52 -31.70
CA THR A 341 -25.63 34.92 -33.03
C THR A 341 -25.93 36.00 -34.05
N SER A 342 -25.21 35.98 -35.17
CA SER A 342 -25.37 36.91 -36.27
C SER A 342 -25.36 36.15 -37.60
N VAL A 343 -26.21 36.58 -38.52
CA VAL A 343 -26.28 36.03 -39.88
C VAL A 343 -25.85 37.12 -40.84
N HIS A 344 -24.81 36.88 -41.61
CA HIS A 344 -24.32 37.83 -42.60
C HIS A 344 -23.94 37.10 -43.88
N SER A 345 -24.50 37.54 -45.02
CA SER A 345 -24.13 37.08 -46.36
C SER A 345 -24.08 35.54 -46.54
N GLY A 346 -25.07 34.80 -46.00
CA GLY A 346 -25.12 33.32 -46.10
C GLY A 346 -24.24 32.57 -45.10
N LEU A 347 -23.61 33.26 -44.15
CA LEU A 347 -22.84 32.69 -43.05
C LEU A 347 -23.57 32.90 -41.73
N VAL A 348 -23.63 31.85 -40.91
CA VAL A 348 -24.08 31.91 -39.52
C VAL A 348 -22.84 31.97 -38.63
N ARG A 349 -22.72 33.05 -37.86
CA ARG A 349 -21.73 33.19 -36.79
C ARG A 349 -22.43 33.09 -35.44
N SER A 350 -22.02 32.13 -34.61
CA SER A 350 -22.48 32.00 -33.23
C SER A 350 -21.28 32.00 -32.28
N GLU A 351 -21.32 32.85 -31.26
CA GLU A 351 -20.27 33.00 -30.25
C GLU A 351 -20.89 32.82 -28.86
N ALA A 352 -20.38 31.85 -28.10
CA ALA A 352 -20.75 31.59 -26.72
C ALA A 352 -19.58 31.93 -25.79
N ARG A 353 -19.84 32.74 -24.76
CA ARG A 353 -18.83 33.26 -23.85
C ARG A 353 -19.19 32.96 -22.40
N TRP A 354 -18.26 32.36 -21.67
CA TRP A 354 -18.32 32.17 -20.23
C TRP A 354 -17.16 32.91 -19.55
N ARG A 355 -17.42 33.59 -18.43
CA ARG A 355 -16.39 34.25 -17.63
C ARG A 355 -16.20 33.52 -16.31
N THR A 356 -14.97 33.17 -16.01
CA THR A 356 -14.57 32.63 -14.71
C THR A 356 -14.58 33.78 -13.70
N THR A 357 -15.36 33.65 -12.62
CA THR A 357 -15.42 34.65 -11.53
C THR A 357 -14.28 34.48 -10.55
#